data_AF-A0A3C0KSD8-F1
#
_entry.id   AF-A0A3C0KSD8-F1
#
_cell.length_a   1.000
_cell.length_b   1.000
_cell.length_c   1.000
_cell.angle_alpha   90.00
_cell.angle_beta   90.00
_cell.angle_gamma   90.00
#
_symmetry.space_group_name_H-M   'P 1'
#
loop_
_entity.id
_entity.type
_entity.pdbx_description
1 polymer ?
#
loop_
_entity_poly.entity_id
_entity_poly.type
_entity_poly.pdbx_seq_one_letter_code
_entity_poly.pdbx_strand_id
1 'polypeptide(L)'
;QELLKEVSSEDLSKALKAVDEGQRQKFYKNMSRRGAEMLKEDIEMMPPIRLSEVETTQRSIVETAKRLEGEGRITALRSTQGDEYV
;
A
#
# COMPACT_ATOMS: atom_id res chain seq x y z
N GLN A 1 5.02 9.94 5.78
CA GLN A 1 4.89 9.59 4.35
C GLN A 1 6.08 8.74 3.85
N GLU A 2 6.96 8.24 4.72
CA GLU A 2 8.19 7.51 4.32
C GLU A 2 7.90 6.24 3.48
N LEU A 3 6.87 5.47 3.83
CA LEU A 3 6.50 4.28 3.06
C LEU A 3 6.20 4.57 1.59
N LEU A 4 5.47 5.66 1.31
CA LEU A 4 5.08 6.02 -0.06
C LEU A 4 6.26 6.46 -0.93
N LYS A 5 7.42 6.75 -0.33
CA LYS A 5 8.64 7.09 -1.06
C LYS A 5 9.42 5.85 -1.52
N GLU A 6 9.15 4.70 -0.89
CA GLU A 6 9.91 3.46 -1.06
C GLU A 6 9.12 2.41 -1.85
N VAL A 7 7.83 2.65 -2.09
CA VAL A 7 6.94 1.78 -2.86
C VAL A 7 6.69 2.38 -4.24
N SER A 8 6.80 1.58 -5.29
CA SER A 8 6.55 2.03 -6.66
C SER A 8 5.06 2.33 -6.90
N SER A 9 4.74 3.20 -7.85
CA SER A 9 3.33 3.51 -8.22
C SER A 9 2.60 2.26 -8.73
N GLU A 10 3.31 1.37 -9.42
CA GLU A 10 2.78 0.11 -9.94
C GLU A 10 2.45 -0.88 -8.81
N ASP A 11 3.34 -1.04 -7.83
CA ASP A 11 3.07 -1.91 -6.69
C ASP A 11 1.93 -1.36 -5.83
N LEU A 12 1.90 -0.04 -5.66
CA LEU A 12 0.83 0.62 -4.92
C LEU A 12 -0.52 0.46 -5.63
N SER A 13 -0.58 0.57 -6.96
CA SER A 13 -1.83 0.36 -7.72
C SER A 13 -2.31 -1.08 -7.65
N LYS A 14 -1.41 -2.07 -7.78
CA LYS A 14 -1.75 -3.49 -7.62
C LYS A 14 -2.26 -3.81 -6.21
N ALA A 15 -1.56 -3.34 -5.19
CA ALA A 15 -1.91 -3.60 -3.79
C ALA A 15 -3.27 -3.00 -3.40
N LEU A 16 -3.63 -1.84 -3.97
CA LEU A 16 -4.89 -1.15 -3.67
C LEU A 16 -6.08 -1.63 -4.49
N LYS A 17 -5.89 -2.44 -5.54
CA LYS A 17 -6.98 -2.93 -6.41
C LYS A 17 -8.09 -3.66 -5.65
N ALA A 18 -7.74 -4.45 -4.62
CA ALA A 18 -8.68 -5.21 -3.80
C ALA A 18 -9.12 -4.50 -2.50
N VAL A 19 -8.65 -3.27 -2.27
CA VAL A 19 -8.91 -2.51 -1.04
C VAL A 19 -10.18 -1.68 -1.20
N ASP A 20 -11.00 -1.55 -0.15
CA ASP A 20 -12.19 -0.70 -0.17
C ASP A 20 -11.84 0.79 -0.26
N GLU A 21 -12.76 1.59 -0.78
CA GLU A 21 -12.50 3.01 -1.01
C GLU A 21 -12.12 3.76 0.27
N GLY A 22 -12.75 3.43 1.41
CA GLY A 22 -12.46 4.07 2.71
C GLY A 22 -11.01 3.85 3.15
N GLN A 23 -10.48 2.65 2.94
CA GLN A 23 -9.08 2.35 3.19
C GLN A 23 -8.14 3.02 2.18
N ARG A 24 -8.50 3.10 0.89
CA ARG A 24 -7.69 3.80 -0.13
C ARG A 24 -7.51 5.28 0.18
N GLN A 25 -8.51 5.96 0.73
CA GLN A 25 -8.40 7.38 1.10
C GLN A 25 -7.26 7.67 2.08
N LYS A 26 -6.88 6.70 2.93
CA LYS A 26 -5.74 6.85 3.85
C LYS A 26 -4.41 6.99 3.10
N PHE A 27 -4.30 6.42 1.90
CA PHE A 27 -3.13 6.54 1.03
C PHE A 27 -3.21 7.86 0.25
N TYR A 28 -4.35 8.17 -0.38
CA TYR A 28 -4.49 9.37 -1.21
C TYR A 28 -4.25 10.67 -0.44
N LYS A 29 -4.70 10.78 0.82
CA LYS A 29 -4.45 11.98 1.65
C LYS A 29 -2.97 12.26 1.90
N ASN A 30 -2.11 11.27 1.67
CA ASN A 30 -0.67 11.34 1.87
C ASN A 30 0.11 11.50 0.56
N MET A 31 -0.58 11.66 -0.56
CA MET A 31 0.01 11.89 -1.89
C MET A 31 -0.25 13.33 -2.35
N SER A 32 0.48 13.77 -3.37
CA SER A 32 0.10 14.99 -4.10
C SER A 32 -1.24 14.75 -4.82
N ARG A 33 -2.01 15.82 -5.04
CA ARG A 33 -3.30 15.74 -5.76
C ARG A 33 -3.16 15.01 -7.11
N ARG A 34 -2.17 15.40 -7.89
CA ARG A 34 -1.84 14.76 -9.18
C ARG A 34 -1.45 13.28 -9.01
N GLY A 35 -0.64 12.94 -8.01
CA GLY A 35 -0.24 11.55 -7.76
C GLY A 35 -1.42 10.66 -7.36
N ALA A 36 -2.35 11.19 -6.56
CA ALA A 36 -3.58 10.48 -6.20
C ALA A 36 -4.52 10.28 -7.40
N GLU A 37 -4.64 11.29 -8.29
CA GLU A 37 -5.42 11.19 -9.53
C GLU A 37 -4.83 10.12 -10.46
N MET A 38 -3.51 10.17 -10.72
CA MET A 38 -2.83 9.16 -11.55
C MET A 38 -2.99 7.73 -10.99
N LEU A 39 -2.84 7.56 -9.68
CA LEU A 39 -2.99 6.24 -9.05
C LEU A 39 -4.42 5.69 -9.19
N LYS A 40 -5.44 6.55 -9.15
CA LYS A 40 -6.83 6.12 -9.37
C LYS A 40 -7.04 5.67 -10.81
N GLU A 41 -6.56 6.46 -11.77
CA GLU A 41 -6.62 6.11 -13.20
C GLU A 41 -5.89 4.77 -13.47
N ASP A 42 -4.71 4.58 -12.90
CA ASP A 42 -3.95 3.32 -13.01
C ASP A 42 -4.75 2.12 -12.49
N ILE A 43 -5.41 2.25 -11.33
CA ILE A 43 -6.24 1.19 -10.75
C ILE A 43 -7.47 0.90 -11.62
N GLU A 44 -8.09 1.92 -12.20
CA GLU A 44 -9.26 1.77 -13.08
C GLU A 44 -8.89 1.10 -14.41
N MET A 45 -7.76 1.48 -15.00
CA MET A 45 -7.25 0.93 -16.26
C MET A 45 -6.61 -0.45 -16.08
N MET A 46 -6.22 -0.83 -14.85
CA MET A 46 -5.56 -2.10 -14.59
C MET A 46 -6.47 -3.28 -14.95
N PRO A 47 -5.98 -4.22 -15.80
CA PRO A 47 -6.73 -5.42 -16.15
C PRO A 47 -7.01 -6.29 -14.91
N PRO A 48 -7.93 -7.26 -15.00
CA PRO A 48 -8.12 -8.23 -13.92
C PRO A 48 -6.81 -8.93 -13.58
N ILE A 49 -6.40 -8.83 -12.32
CA ILE A 49 -5.20 -9.48 -11.78
C ILE A 49 -5.63 -10.55 -10.76
N ARG A 50 -4.78 -11.57 -10.55
CA ARG A 50 -5.08 -12.63 -9.59
C ARG A 50 -4.97 -12.09 -8.17
N LEU A 51 -5.84 -12.58 -7.27
CA LEU A 51 -5.77 -12.23 -5.85
C LEU A 51 -4.39 -12.54 -5.24
N SER A 52 -3.78 -13.66 -5.65
CA SER A 52 -2.42 -14.05 -5.22
C SER A 52 -1.35 -13.02 -5.58
N GLU A 53 -1.51 -12.30 -6.71
CA GLU A 53 -0.58 -11.23 -7.09
C GLU A 53 -0.77 -10.02 -6.18
N VAL A 54 -2.02 -9.65 -5.90
CA VAL A 54 -2.34 -8.57 -4.94
C VAL A 54 -1.74 -8.87 -3.57
N GLU A 55 -1.93 -10.08 -3.05
CA GLU A 55 -1.39 -10.51 -1.76
C GLU A 55 0.14 -10.50 -1.73
N THR A 56 0.78 -10.94 -2.82
CA THR A 56 2.25 -10.89 -2.96
C THR A 56 2.75 -9.45 -2.91
N THR A 57 2.11 -8.54 -3.63
CA THR A 57 2.47 -7.12 -3.61
C THR A 57 2.22 -6.49 -2.24
N GLN A 58 1.09 -6.80 -1.59
CA GLN A 58 0.80 -6.33 -0.24
C GLN A 58 1.86 -6.83 0.77
N ARG A 59 2.30 -8.08 0.66
CA ARG A 59 3.37 -8.65 1.50
C ARG A 59 4.69 -7.90 1.32
N SER A 60 5.07 -7.59 0.08
CA SER A 60 6.27 -6.78 -0.22
C SER A 60 6.19 -5.37 0.40
N ILE A 61 5.02 -4.73 0.38
CA ILE A 61 4.80 -3.43 1.04
C ILE A 61 4.94 -3.56 2.56
N VAL A 62 4.43 -4.63 3.17
CA VAL A 62 4.58 -4.90 4.61
C VAL A 62 6.04 -5.14 4.97
N GLU A 63 6.79 -5.90 4.16
CA GLU A 63 8.23 -6.11 4.34
C GLU A 63 9.01 -4.79 4.28
N THR A 64 8.63 -3.92 3.34
CA THR A 64 9.19 -2.56 3.23
C THR A 64 8.89 -1.74 4.48
N ALA A 65 7.66 -1.78 4.98
CA ALA A 65 7.27 -1.11 6.22
C ALA A 65 8.05 -1.64 7.44
N LYS A 66 8.23 -2.96 7.56
CA LYS A 66 9.03 -3.59 8.63
C LYS A 66 10.50 -3.21 8.56
N ARG A 67 11.09 -3.13 7.36
CA ARG A 67 12.45 -2.64 7.16
C ARG A 67 12.58 -1.19 7.63
N LEU A 68 11.66 -0.31 7.22
CA LEU A 68 11.65 1.10 7.63
C LEU A 68 11.40 1.27 9.13
N GLU A 69 10.66 0.36 9.77
CA GLU A 69 10.53 0.29 11.23
C GLU A 69 11.86 -0.07 11.90
N GLY A 70 12.57 -1.07 11.38
CA GLY A 70 13.91 -1.45 11.86
C GLY A 70 14.95 -0.33 11.70
N GLU A 71 14.79 0.53 10.68
CA GLU A 71 15.58 1.75 10.46
C GLU A 71 15.15 2.92 11.36
N GLY A 72 14.06 2.80 12.13
CA GLY A 72 13.50 3.87 12.96
C GLY A 72 12.82 4.99 12.17
N ARG A 73 12.57 4.80 10.86
CA ARG A 73 11.91 5.79 9.98
C ARG A 73 10.39 5.73 10.05
N ILE A 74 9.84 4.58 10.45
CA ILE A 74 8.42 4.36 10.70
C ILE A 74 8.26 3.79 12.11
N THR A 75 7.20 4.18 12.79
CA THR A 75 6.79 3.54 14.04
C THR A 75 5.47 2.83 13.80
N ALA A 76 5.45 1.51 13.90
CA ALA A 76 4.21 0.75 13.90
C ALA A 76 3.54 0.92 15.27
N LEU A 77 2.35 1.51 15.29
CA LEU A 77 1.52 1.50 16.50
C LEU A 77 0.98 0.09 16.66
N ARG A 78 1.56 -0.68 17.58
CA ARG A 78 1.03 -2.00 17.94
C ARG A 78 -0.28 -1.82 18.71
N SER A 79 -1.41 -1.78 17.99
CA SER A 79 -2.69 -2.18 18.57
C SER A 79 -2.62 -3.67 18.85
N THR A 80 -2.81 -4.07 20.10
CA THR A 80 -2.73 -5.43 20.64
C THR A 80 -3.81 -6.37 20.09
N GLN A 81 -3.90 -6.54 18.77
CA GLN A 81 -4.76 -7.55 18.15
C GLN A 81 -4.19 -8.02 16.81
N GLY A 82 -3.51 -9.18 16.87
CA GLY A 82 -3.36 -10.10 15.75
C GLY A 82 -2.30 -9.76 14.70
N ASP A 83 -1.02 -9.90 15.04
CA ASP A 83 0.05 -10.16 14.05
C ASP A 83 -0.04 -11.63 13.56
N GLU A 84 -1.20 -12.04 13.04
CA GLU A 84 -1.34 -13.31 12.33
C GLU A 84 -1.60 -13.01 10.85
N TYR A 85 -0.50 -12.87 10.12
CA TYR A 85 -0.54 -12.91 8.66
C TYR A 85 -0.55 -14.38 8.24
N VAL A 86 -1.73 -14.98 8.12
CA VAL A 86 -1.92 -16.29 7.46
C VAL A 86 -1.77 -16.11 5.95
#